data_AF-A0A5N5PS98-F1
#
_entry.id   AF-A0A5N5PS98-F1
#
_cell.length_a   1.000
_cell.length_b   1.000
_cell.length_c   1.000
_cell.angle_alpha   90.00
_cell.angle_beta   90.00
_cell.angle_gamma   90.00
#
_symmetry.space_group_name_H-M   'P 1'
#
loop_
_entity.id
_entity.type
_entity.pdbx_description
1 polymer ?
#
loop_
_entity_poly.entity_id
_entity_poly.type
_entity_poly.pdbx_seq_one_letter_code
_entity_poly.pdbx_strand_id
1 'polypeptide(L)'
;MVVSASIYLILWSTLTFPVHTMTPIWVFPAYPLLLTAPFGQTLIGTAIETSRLSSLNTVAIAFASVSVQGAAFLISLMISTAFLYRLMTQKLPRDAQRPGIFVSIGPFAFTVAGIVGLGNHAEEIIPPDFLGNAHAVFILKVLSYMLGLWLWGLAVWFFSVSAGSLWKYLKPDHRLPFQMTWFSFVFPNTALVTATLALGKAFESHALQVTGCVLAGCLVVVWLLVFGYMLRALWRRELLWPRDEE
;
A
#
# COMPACT_ATOMS: atom_id res chain seq x y z
N MET A 1 -16.09 -5.23 0.55
CA MET A 1 -16.60 -4.42 -0.58
C MET A 1 -17.80 -3.57 -0.20
N VAL A 2 -18.88 -4.16 0.34
CA VAL A 2 -20.11 -3.43 0.70
C VAL A 2 -19.83 -2.20 1.56
N VAL A 3 -19.09 -2.36 2.67
CA VAL A 3 -18.72 -1.24 3.56
C VAL A 3 -18.00 -0.11 2.82
N SER A 4 -17.06 -0.44 1.93
CA SER A 4 -16.33 0.55 1.11
C SER A 4 -17.28 1.32 0.21
N ALA A 5 -18.16 0.61 -0.51
CA ALA A 5 -19.17 1.21 -1.37
C ALA A 5 -20.15 2.09 -0.58
N SER A 6 -20.61 1.63 0.59
CA SER A 6 -21.48 2.39 1.48
C SER A 6 -20.81 3.69 1.94
N ILE A 7 -19.54 3.65 2.34
CA ILE A 7 -18.81 4.86 2.73
C ILE A 7 -18.70 5.83 1.54
N TYR A 8 -18.34 5.35 0.35
CA TYR A 8 -18.28 6.21 -0.83
C TYR A 8 -19.63 6.83 -1.17
N LEU A 9 -20.72 6.05 -1.12
CA LEU A 9 -22.08 6.56 -1.36
C LEU A 9 -22.48 7.64 -0.34
N ILE A 10 -22.15 7.45 0.94
CA ILE A 10 -22.39 8.47 1.98
C ILE A 10 -21.56 9.73 1.68
N LEU A 11 -20.27 9.57 1.39
CA LEU A 11 -19.38 10.70 1.08
C LEU A 11 -19.87 11.51 -0.11
N TRP A 12 -20.27 10.85 -1.20
CA TRP A 12 -20.76 11.53 -2.41
C TRP A 12 -22.15 12.16 -2.25
N SER A 13 -22.97 11.64 -1.33
CA SER A 13 -24.31 12.18 -1.08
C SER A 13 -24.35 13.30 -0.04
N THR A 14 -23.37 13.37 0.86
CA THR A 14 -23.38 14.31 1.99
C THR A 14 -22.33 15.41 1.90
N LEU A 15 -21.25 15.21 1.15
CA LEU A 15 -20.11 16.13 1.11
C LEU A 15 -19.75 16.52 -0.32
N THR A 16 -19.23 17.73 -0.48
CA THR A 16 -18.68 18.21 -1.76
C THR A 16 -17.16 18.23 -1.68
N PHE A 17 -16.53 17.56 -2.64
CA PHE A 17 -15.08 17.38 -2.69
C PHE A 17 -14.50 18.07 -3.93
N PRO A 18 -14.13 19.36 -3.84
CA PRO A 18 -13.60 20.07 -4.98
C PRO A 18 -12.19 19.56 -5.34
N VAL A 19 -11.93 19.41 -6.64
CA VAL A 19 -10.71 18.78 -7.18
C VAL A 19 -9.41 19.41 -6.64
N HIS A 20 -9.38 20.71 -6.38
CA HIS A 20 -8.17 21.38 -5.86
C HIS A 20 -7.77 20.91 -4.45
N THR A 21 -8.72 20.37 -3.67
CA THR A 21 -8.49 19.79 -2.33
C THR A 21 -8.16 18.29 -2.37
N MET A 22 -8.09 17.71 -3.58
CA MET A 22 -7.84 16.30 -3.74
C MET A 22 -6.48 15.90 -3.19
N THR A 23 -6.49 14.89 -2.33
CA THR A 23 -5.29 14.25 -1.78
C THR A 23 -5.36 12.75 -2.03
N PRO A 24 -4.22 12.04 -2.01
CA PRO A 24 -4.22 10.60 -2.16
C PRO A 24 -5.06 9.89 -1.10
N ILE A 25 -5.30 10.51 0.07
CA ILE A 25 -6.09 9.97 1.19
C ILE A 25 -7.53 9.62 0.79
N TRP A 26 -8.09 10.20 -0.28
CA TRP A 26 -9.44 9.87 -0.75
C TRP A 26 -9.63 8.39 -1.14
N VAL A 27 -8.53 7.65 -1.29
CA VAL A 27 -8.54 6.20 -1.48
C VAL A 27 -8.93 5.41 -0.22
N PHE A 28 -8.90 6.03 0.96
CA PHE A 28 -9.02 5.35 2.26
C PHE A 28 -10.25 4.44 2.38
N PRO A 29 -11.45 4.80 1.89
CA PRO A 29 -12.59 3.89 1.95
C PRO A 29 -12.39 2.60 1.15
N ALA A 30 -11.62 2.61 0.06
CA ALA A 30 -11.23 1.41 -0.70
C ALA A 30 -10.01 0.70 -0.09
N TYR A 31 -9.22 1.38 0.74
CA TYR A 31 -7.90 0.90 1.10
C TYR A 31 -7.85 -0.43 1.85
N PRO A 32 -8.76 -0.74 2.80
CA PRO A 32 -8.77 -2.06 3.45
C PRO A 32 -8.94 -3.21 2.47
N LEU A 33 -9.62 -2.98 1.34
CA LEU A 33 -9.79 -4.01 0.30
C LEU A 33 -8.46 -4.34 -0.40
N LEU A 34 -7.52 -3.40 -0.45
CA LEU A 34 -6.17 -3.64 -0.98
C LEU A 34 -5.38 -4.64 -0.14
N LEU A 35 -5.74 -4.82 1.14
CA LEU A 35 -5.02 -5.73 2.03
C LEU A 35 -5.49 -7.18 1.91
N THR A 36 -6.59 -7.43 1.18
CA THR A 36 -7.19 -8.77 1.08
C THR A 36 -6.25 -9.80 0.47
N ALA A 37 -5.54 -9.52 -0.63
CA ALA A 37 -4.57 -10.46 -1.19
C ALA A 37 -3.30 -10.65 -0.34
N PRO A 38 -2.67 -9.60 0.22
CA PRO A 38 -1.59 -9.77 1.21
C PRO A 38 -1.98 -10.64 2.40
N PHE A 39 -3.20 -10.50 2.92
CA PHE A 39 -3.69 -11.37 3.99
C PHE A 39 -4.02 -12.77 3.50
N GLY A 40 -4.62 -12.90 2.30
CA GLY A 40 -4.89 -14.17 1.66
C GLY A 40 -3.62 -15.00 1.46
N GLN A 41 -2.55 -14.42 0.91
CA GLN A 41 -1.27 -15.12 0.75
C GLN A 41 -0.66 -15.49 2.10
N THR A 42 -0.73 -14.62 3.11
CA THR A 42 -0.19 -14.92 4.45
C THR A 42 -0.94 -16.07 5.10
N LEU A 43 -2.26 -16.10 4.97
CA LEU A 43 -3.11 -17.17 5.50
C LEU A 43 -2.79 -18.51 4.84
N ILE A 44 -2.66 -18.52 3.50
CA ILE A 44 -2.29 -19.72 2.74
C ILE A 44 -0.88 -20.18 3.12
N GLY A 45 0.11 -19.28 3.13
CA GLY A 45 1.49 -19.59 3.53
C GLY A 45 1.58 -20.18 4.94
N THR A 46 0.88 -19.58 5.91
CA THR A 46 0.84 -20.10 7.29
C THR A 46 0.17 -21.48 7.37
N ALA A 47 -0.86 -21.72 6.57
CA ALA A 47 -1.53 -23.02 6.51
C ALA A 47 -0.64 -24.11 5.88
N ILE A 48 0.24 -23.75 4.94
CA ILE A 48 1.27 -24.64 4.39
C ILE A 48 2.27 -24.98 5.50
N GLU A 49 2.84 -23.97 6.17
CA GLU A 49 3.83 -24.16 7.24
C GLU A 49 3.31 -25.02 8.40
N THR A 50 2.02 -24.87 8.74
CA THR A 50 1.38 -25.63 9.83
C THR A 50 0.73 -26.94 9.38
N SER A 51 0.87 -27.34 8.11
CA SER A 51 0.25 -28.54 7.53
C SER A 51 -1.28 -28.60 7.68
N ARG A 52 -1.95 -27.45 7.62
CA ARG A 52 -3.42 -27.29 7.75
C ARG A 52 -4.11 -26.91 6.45
N LEU A 53 -3.43 -27.03 5.31
CA LEU A 53 -3.95 -26.61 4.02
C LEU A 53 -5.30 -27.27 3.66
N SER A 54 -5.50 -28.53 4.04
CA SER A 54 -6.74 -29.29 3.81
C SER A 54 -7.98 -28.71 4.50
N SER A 55 -7.80 -27.86 5.52
CA SER A 55 -8.90 -27.17 6.20
C SER A 55 -9.35 -25.88 5.50
N LEU A 56 -8.61 -25.45 4.46
CA LEU A 56 -8.86 -24.21 3.73
C LEU A 56 -9.29 -24.50 2.29
N ASN A 57 -10.22 -23.68 1.81
CA ASN A 57 -10.46 -23.58 0.37
C ASN A 57 -9.51 -22.54 -0.23
N THR A 58 -8.30 -22.98 -0.59
CA THR A 58 -7.22 -22.11 -1.10
C THR A 58 -7.61 -21.36 -2.36
N VAL A 59 -8.29 -22.03 -3.31
CA VAL A 59 -8.83 -21.43 -4.54
C VAL A 59 -9.79 -20.29 -4.21
N ALA A 60 -10.79 -20.53 -3.37
CA ALA A 60 -11.79 -19.53 -3.02
C ALA A 60 -11.16 -18.32 -2.31
N ILE A 61 -10.23 -18.56 -1.38
CA ILE A 61 -9.51 -17.50 -0.67
C ILE A 61 -8.68 -16.68 -1.66
N ALA A 62 -7.89 -17.33 -2.51
CA ALA A 62 -7.02 -16.64 -3.46
C ALA A 62 -7.86 -15.83 -4.47
N PHE A 63 -8.88 -16.43 -5.08
CA PHE A 63 -9.67 -15.77 -6.12
C PHE A 63 -10.52 -14.63 -5.56
N ALA A 64 -11.17 -14.83 -4.41
CA ALA A 64 -11.91 -13.75 -3.75
C ALA A 64 -10.98 -12.60 -3.37
N SER A 65 -9.78 -12.90 -2.87
CA SER A 65 -8.80 -11.89 -2.49
C SER A 65 -8.30 -11.09 -3.71
N VAL A 66 -7.99 -11.76 -4.83
CA VAL A 66 -7.58 -11.11 -6.08
C VAL A 66 -8.71 -10.25 -6.64
N SER A 67 -9.95 -10.75 -6.67
CA SER A 67 -11.09 -9.98 -7.17
C SER A 67 -11.37 -8.72 -6.33
N VAL A 68 -11.34 -8.85 -5.00
CA VAL A 68 -11.61 -7.72 -4.09
C VAL A 68 -10.47 -6.71 -4.12
N GLN A 69 -9.21 -7.16 -4.08
CA GLN A 69 -8.05 -6.29 -4.23
C GLN A 69 -8.04 -5.60 -5.60
N GLY A 70 -8.36 -6.33 -6.67
CA GLY A 70 -8.38 -5.79 -8.03
C GLY A 70 -9.34 -4.62 -8.20
N ALA A 71 -10.56 -4.72 -7.65
CA ALA A 71 -11.50 -3.60 -7.66
C ALA A 71 -10.95 -2.38 -6.91
N ALA A 72 -10.32 -2.60 -5.74
CA ALA A 72 -9.73 -1.53 -4.94
C ALA A 72 -8.51 -0.90 -5.62
N PHE A 73 -7.70 -1.69 -6.31
CA PHE A 73 -6.59 -1.23 -7.14
C PHE A 73 -7.09 -0.31 -8.25
N LEU A 74 -8.14 -0.70 -8.98
CA LEU A 74 -8.70 0.12 -10.05
C LEU A 74 -9.28 1.45 -9.52
N ILE A 75 -9.98 1.42 -8.37
CA ILE A 75 -10.43 2.65 -7.70
C ILE A 75 -9.25 3.54 -7.32
N SER A 76 -8.20 2.94 -6.76
CA SER A 76 -6.98 3.65 -6.38
C SER A 76 -6.25 4.26 -7.58
N LEU A 77 -6.26 3.57 -8.73
CA LEU A 77 -5.69 4.07 -9.97
C LEU A 77 -6.43 5.33 -10.44
N MET A 78 -7.77 5.30 -10.46
CA MET A 78 -8.59 6.47 -10.83
C MET A 78 -8.35 7.66 -9.90
N ILE A 79 -8.27 7.42 -8.59
CA ILE A 79 -7.94 8.45 -7.59
C ILE A 79 -6.52 8.99 -7.79
N SER A 80 -5.56 8.12 -8.10
CA SER A 80 -4.17 8.51 -8.37
C SER A 80 -4.07 9.37 -9.63
N THR A 81 -4.81 9.05 -10.70
CA THR A 81 -4.89 9.88 -11.90
C THR A 81 -5.43 11.28 -11.60
N ALA A 82 -6.51 11.39 -10.82
CA ALA A 82 -7.05 12.67 -10.42
C ALA A 82 -6.10 13.46 -9.50
N PHE A 83 -5.35 12.77 -8.63
CA PHE A 83 -4.28 13.39 -7.84
C PHE A 83 -3.13 13.92 -8.71
N LEU A 84 -2.68 13.16 -9.71
CA LEU A 84 -1.67 13.62 -10.66
C LEU A 84 -2.17 14.84 -11.45
N TYR A 85 -3.41 14.81 -11.93
CA TYR A 85 -4.03 15.98 -12.58
C TYR A 85 -4.03 17.22 -11.66
N ARG A 86 -4.34 17.04 -10.37
CA ARG A 86 -4.26 18.11 -9.37
C ARG A 86 -2.83 18.61 -9.17
N LEU A 87 -1.81 17.75 -9.18
CA LEU A 87 -0.40 18.18 -9.10
C LEU A 87 0.08 18.92 -10.37
N MET A 88 -0.47 18.60 -11.54
CA MET A 88 -0.15 19.30 -12.79
C MET A 88 -0.79 20.69 -12.87
N THR A 89 -1.92 20.89 -12.19
CA THR A 89 -2.69 22.15 -12.22
C THR A 89 -2.49 23.02 -10.98
N GLN A 90 -2.01 22.45 -9.88
CA GLN A 90 -1.83 23.12 -8.59
C GLN A 90 -0.47 22.76 -7.99
N LYS A 91 0.08 23.63 -7.15
CA LYS A 91 1.34 23.36 -6.41
C LYS A 91 1.16 22.17 -5.45
N LEU A 92 2.28 21.61 -4.96
CA LEU A 92 2.26 20.57 -3.92
C LEU A 92 1.32 20.93 -2.75
N PRO A 93 0.69 19.93 -2.10
CA PRO A 93 -0.14 20.14 -0.92
C PRO A 93 0.55 20.99 0.15
N ARG A 94 -0.27 21.60 1.03
CA ARG A 94 0.23 22.36 2.18
C ARG A 94 1.19 21.50 2.99
N ASP A 95 2.15 22.15 3.63
CA ASP A 95 3.26 21.51 4.36
C ASP A 95 2.78 20.42 5.34
N ALA A 96 1.72 20.69 6.09
CA ALA A 96 0.97 19.76 6.95
C ALA A 96 0.49 18.45 6.27
N GLN A 97 0.11 18.53 5.00
CA GLN A 97 -0.47 17.43 4.22
C GLN A 97 0.56 16.67 3.37
N ARG A 98 1.80 17.16 3.28
CA ARG A 98 2.86 16.52 2.49
C ARG A 98 3.16 15.08 2.88
N PRO A 99 3.16 14.68 4.17
CA PRO A 99 3.30 13.28 4.52
C PRO A 99 2.25 12.38 3.84
N GLY A 100 1.02 12.90 3.68
CA GLY A 100 -0.09 12.18 3.04
C GLY A 100 0.14 11.85 1.56
N ILE A 101 1.14 12.44 0.90
CA ILE A 101 1.49 12.09 -0.49
C ILE A 101 1.98 10.64 -0.57
N PHE A 102 2.67 10.13 0.46
CA PHE A 102 3.15 8.75 0.53
C PHE A 102 2.03 7.70 0.44
N VAL A 103 0.79 8.07 0.78
CA VAL A 103 -0.38 7.17 0.63
C VAL A 103 -0.53 6.66 -0.80
N SER A 104 -0.10 7.43 -1.80
CA SER A 104 -0.13 7.05 -3.21
C SER A 104 0.69 5.80 -3.54
N ILE A 105 1.71 5.45 -2.74
CA ILE A 105 2.57 4.28 -2.96
C ILE A 105 1.81 2.98 -2.68
N GLY A 106 1.01 3.00 -1.62
CA GLY A 106 0.48 1.79 -1.01
C GLY A 106 -0.41 0.96 -1.91
N PRO A 107 -1.37 1.52 -2.68
CA PRO A 107 -2.21 0.72 -3.57
C PRO A 107 -1.44 -0.15 -4.55
N PHE A 108 -0.39 0.40 -5.15
CA PHE A 108 0.45 -0.33 -6.09
C PHE A 108 1.28 -1.39 -5.35
N ALA A 109 1.95 -1.00 -4.27
CA ALA A 109 2.83 -1.90 -3.53
C ALA A 109 2.09 -3.04 -2.80
N PHE A 110 0.93 -2.79 -2.19
CA PHE A 110 0.11 -3.85 -1.58
C PHE A 110 -0.42 -4.83 -2.64
N THR A 111 -0.71 -4.34 -3.85
CA THR A 111 -1.09 -5.19 -4.97
C THR A 111 0.07 -6.09 -5.41
N VAL A 112 1.29 -5.56 -5.49
CA VAL A 112 2.49 -6.38 -5.73
C VAL A 112 2.67 -7.44 -4.65
N ALA A 113 2.64 -7.05 -3.37
CA ALA A 113 2.81 -7.97 -2.26
C ALA A 113 1.75 -9.10 -2.26
N GLY A 114 0.51 -8.77 -2.60
CA GLY A 114 -0.58 -9.73 -2.72
C GLY A 114 -0.43 -10.67 -3.91
N ILE A 115 -0.30 -10.13 -5.12
CA ILE A 115 -0.28 -10.92 -6.35
C ILE A 115 0.98 -11.77 -6.44
N VAL A 116 2.16 -11.21 -6.15
CA VAL A 116 3.42 -11.98 -6.17
C VAL A 116 3.41 -13.02 -5.05
N GLY A 117 2.90 -12.68 -3.86
CA GLY A 117 2.76 -13.61 -2.75
C GLY A 117 1.84 -14.79 -3.07
N LEU A 118 0.67 -14.54 -3.66
CA LEU A 118 -0.21 -15.61 -4.14
C LEU A 118 0.43 -16.42 -5.27
N GLY A 119 1.14 -15.77 -6.19
CA GLY A 119 1.90 -16.43 -7.25
C GLY A 119 2.93 -17.42 -6.73
N ASN A 120 3.65 -17.07 -5.65
CA ASN A 120 4.62 -17.97 -5.01
C ASN A 120 3.95 -19.28 -4.52
N HIS A 121 2.68 -19.22 -4.13
CA HIS A 121 1.89 -20.36 -3.66
C HIS A 121 0.97 -20.98 -4.74
N ALA A 122 1.24 -20.74 -6.03
CA ALA A 122 0.35 -21.18 -7.10
C ALA A 122 0.17 -22.70 -7.16
N GLU A 123 1.19 -23.48 -6.77
CA GLU A 123 1.15 -24.96 -6.75
C GLU A 123 0.18 -25.50 -5.69
N GLU A 124 0.01 -24.76 -4.59
CA GLU A 124 -0.87 -25.10 -3.48
C GLU A 124 -2.29 -24.52 -3.65
N ILE A 125 -2.44 -23.52 -4.53
CA ILE A 125 -3.72 -22.88 -4.81
C ILE A 125 -4.48 -23.62 -5.90
N ILE A 126 -3.86 -23.88 -7.06
CA ILE A 126 -4.55 -24.50 -8.21
C ILE A 126 -3.99 -25.89 -8.53
N PRO A 127 -4.82 -26.83 -9.01
CA PRO A 127 -4.35 -28.15 -9.41
C PRO A 127 -3.39 -28.09 -10.62
N PRO A 128 -2.50 -29.08 -10.81
CA PRO A 128 -1.57 -29.10 -11.94
C PRO A 128 -2.23 -29.07 -13.32
N ASP A 129 -3.44 -29.60 -13.45
CA ASP A 129 -4.21 -29.62 -14.71
C ASP A 129 -5.19 -28.44 -14.85
N PHE A 130 -5.08 -27.40 -14.02
CA PHE A 130 -6.08 -26.32 -13.95
C PHE A 130 -6.49 -25.80 -15.35
N LEU A 131 -7.80 -25.78 -15.61
CA LEU A 131 -8.40 -25.47 -16.92
C LEU A 131 -7.98 -26.41 -18.07
N GLY A 132 -7.64 -27.67 -17.75
CA GLY A 132 -7.18 -28.67 -18.72
C GLY A 132 -5.75 -28.42 -19.25
N ASN A 133 -4.94 -27.62 -18.55
CA ASN A 133 -3.60 -27.23 -19.02
C ASN A 133 -2.51 -27.55 -17.98
N ALA A 134 -1.57 -28.41 -18.35
CA ALA A 134 -0.45 -28.85 -17.52
C ALA A 134 0.54 -27.72 -17.13
N HIS A 135 0.51 -26.58 -17.82
CA HIS A 135 1.38 -25.42 -17.57
C HIS A 135 0.66 -24.28 -16.82
N ALA A 136 -0.58 -24.47 -16.39
CA ALA A 136 -1.39 -23.41 -15.77
C ALA A 136 -0.70 -22.77 -14.56
N VAL A 137 -0.10 -23.59 -13.69
CA VAL A 137 0.65 -23.14 -12.50
C VAL A 137 1.84 -22.26 -12.89
N PHE A 138 2.65 -22.70 -13.84
CA PHE A 138 3.82 -21.96 -14.32
C PHE A 138 3.41 -20.62 -14.94
N ILE A 139 2.38 -20.63 -15.79
CA ILE A 139 1.86 -19.43 -16.42
C ILE A 139 1.37 -18.43 -15.36
N LEU A 140 0.63 -18.90 -14.36
CA LEU A 140 0.14 -18.06 -13.27
C LEU A 140 1.28 -17.43 -12.46
N LYS A 141 2.34 -18.21 -12.16
CA LYS A 141 3.56 -17.71 -11.50
C LYS A 141 4.21 -16.59 -12.30
N VAL A 142 4.51 -16.84 -13.58
CA VAL A 142 5.17 -15.86 -14.45
C VAL A 142 4.35 -14.59 -14.59
N LEU A 143 3.03 -14.71 -14.83
CA LEU A 143 2.14 -13.54 -14.92
C LEU A 143 2.12 -12.73 -13.63
N SER A 144 2.07 -13.39 -12.47
CA SER A 144 2.07 -12.74 -11.17
C SER A 144 3.35 -11.95 -10.94
N TYR A 145 4.51 -12.50 -11.32
CA TYR A 145 5.81 -11.86 -11.16
C TYR A 145 5.98 -10.67 -12.11
N MET A 146 5.56 -10.81 -13.38
CA MET A 146 5.64 -9.75 -14.36
C MET A 146 4.71 -8.58 -14.02
N LEU A 147 3.48 -8.88 -13.60
CA LEU A 147 2.52 -7.85 -13.15
C LEU A 147 3.02 -7.16 -11.88
N GLY A 148 3.58 -7.92 -10.95
CA GLY A 148 4.20 -7.39 -9.74
C GLY A 148 5.36 -6.45 -10.03
N LEU A 149 6.27 -6.82 -10.93
CA LEU A 149 7.41 -6.00 -11.33
C LEU A 149 6.96 -4.69 -11.98
N TRP A 150 5.97 -4.75 -12.86
CA TRP A 150 5.40 -3.57 -13.52
C TRP A 150 4.78 -2.58 -12.53
N LEU A 151 3.96 -3.08 -11.59
CA LEU A 151 3.35 -2.26 -10.55
C LEU A 151 4.36 -1.74 -9.52
N TRP A 152 5.42 -2.50 -9.24
CA TRP A 152 6.50 -2.06 -8.36
C TRP A 152 7.23 -0.85 -8.91
N GLY A 153 7.47 -0.79 -10.22
CA GLY A 153 8.04 0.39 -10.87
C GLY A 153 7.21 1.66 -10.63
N LEU A 154 5.87 1.55 -10.71
CA LEU A 154 4.97 2.65 -10.40
C LEU A 154 5.00 3.04 -8.91
N ALA A 155 5.09 2.06 -8.00
CA ALA A 155 5.22 2.32 -6.57
C ALA A 155 6.53 3.08 -6.23
N VAL A 156 7.66 2.67 -6.82
CA VAL A 156 8.96 3.34 -6.67
C VAL A 156 8.92 4.77 -7.23
N TRP A 157 8.22 4.99 -8.33
CA TRP A 157 8.02 6.32 -8.88
C TRP A 157 7.24 7.23 -7.92
N PHE A 158 6.11 6.75 -7.38
CA PHE A 158 5.35 7.51 -6.37
C PHE A 158 6.16 7.74 -5.08
N PHE A 159 7.00 6.79 -4.68
CA PHE A 159 7.93 6.97 -3.57
C PHE A 159 8.91 8.11 -3.85
N SER A 160 9.47 8.16 -5.06
CA SER A 160 10.41 9.20 -5.49
C SER A 160 9.75 10.58 -5.49
N VAL A 161 8.52 10.70 -6.00
CA VAL A 161 7.72 11.94 -5.94
C VAL A 161 7.45 12.35 -4.49
N SER A 162 7.07 11.39 -3.64
CA SER A 162 6.78 11.64 -2.22
C SER A 162 8.02 12.10 -1.45
N ALA A 163 9.17 11.44 -1.66
CA ALA A 163 10.45 11.83 -1.08
C ALA A 163 10.91 13.21 -1.59
N GLY A 164 10.80 13.46 -2.89
CA GLY A 164 11.11 14.77 -3.49
C GLY A 164 10.24 15.90 -2.95
N SER A 165 8.96 15.62 -2.63
CA SER A 165 8.07 16.59 -2.00
C SER A 165 8.55 17.05 -0.62
N LEU A 166 9.38 16.26 0.07
CA LEU A 166 9.94 16.60 1.39
C LEU A 166 11.31 17.26 1.30
N TRP A 167 11.92 17.37 0.11
CA TRP A 167 13.31 17.84 -0.04
C TRP A 167 13.58 19.19 0.63
N LYS A 168 12.56 20.07 0.64
CA LYS A 168 12.61 21.39 1.30
C LYS A 168 12.93 21.31 2.80
N TYR A 169 12.52 20.25 3.50
CA TYR A 169 12.71 20.10 4.96
C TYR A 169 14.05 19.48 5.34
N LEU A 170 14.87 19.05 4.37
CA LEU A 170 16.26 18.71 4.68
C LEU A 170 17.09 19.96 5.01
N LYS A 171 16.59 21.16 4.67
CA LYS A 171 17.25 22.42 5.04
C LYS A 171 16.94 22.80 6.49
N PRO A 172 17.92 23.24 7.30
CA PRO A 172 17.75 23.54 8.73
C PRO A 172 16.64 24.56 9.05
N ASP A 173 16.39 25.48 8.12
CA ASP A 173 15.43 26.59 8.31
C ASP A 173 13.96 26.17 8.19
N HIS A 174 13.68 24.93 7.78
CA HIS A 174 12.33 24.47 7.52
C HIS A 174 11.96 23.29 8.41
N ARG A 175 10.96 23.48 9.27
CA ARG A 175 10.42 22.44 10.13
C ARG A 175 9.09 21.94 9.60
N LEU A 176 8.95 20.62 9.54
CA LEU A 176 7.66 19.99 9.29
C LEU A 176 6.94 19.86 10.65
N PRO A 177 5.77 20.50 10.85
CA PRO A 177 5.02 20.31 12.07
C PRO A 177 4.52 18.86 12.16
N PHE A 178 4.56 18.30 13.37
CA PHE A 178 4.00 16.98 13.60
C PHE A 178 2.49 17.00 13.38
N GLN A 179 2.01 16.03 12.60
CA GLN A 179 0.58 15.79 12.39
C GLN A 179 0.35 14.29 12.29
N MET A 180 -0.90 13.85 12.51
CA MET A 180 -1.28 12.45 12.33
C MET A 180 -0.97 11.91 10.93
N THR A 181 -0.87 12.78 9.93
CA THR A 181 -0.46 12.42 8.56
C THR A 181 0.93 11.80 8.50
N TRP A 182 1.81 12.01 9.49
CA TRP A 182 3.15 11.42 9.57
C TRP A 182 3.16 9.89 9.58
N PHE A 183 2.06 9.24 10.01
CA PHE A 183 1.92 7.78 9.87
C PHE A 183 1.96 7.31 8.41
N SER A 184 1.72 8.21 7.45
CA SER A 184 1.91 7.94 6.02
C SER A 184 3.38 7.72 5.64
N PHE A 185 4.35 8.11 6.47
CA PHE A 185 5.75 7.72 6.27
C PHE A 185 6.00 6.25 6.57
N VAL A 186 5.13 5.60 7.34
CA VAL A 186 5.31 4.21 7.74
C VAL A 186 4.43 3.29 6.91
N PHE A 187 3.13 3.55 6.92
CA PHE A 187 2.14 2.57 6.47
C PHE A 187 2.26 2.18 4.98
N PRO A 188 2.23 3.12 4.02
CA PRO A 188 2.41 2.80 2.59
C PRO A 188 3.82 2.30 2.26
N ASN A 189 4.84 2.78 2.95
CA ASN A 189 6.22 2.33 2.74
C ASN A 189 6.45 0.90 3.24
N THR A 190 5.69 0.45 4.23
CA THR A 190 5.67 -0.96 4.63
C THR A 190 5.27 -1.84 3.45
N ALA A 191 4.26 -1.42 2.69
CA ALA A 191 3.85 -2.13 1.47
C ALA A 191 4.98 -2.18 0.44
N LEU A 192 5.70 -1.08 0.24
CA LEU A 192 6.83 -1.02 -0.70
C LEU A 192 7.97 -1.95 -0.29
N VAL A 193 8.30 -2.02 1.00
CA VAL A 193 9.26 -2.98 1.54
C VAL A 193 8.81 -4.41 1.26
N THR A 194 7.57 -4.75 1.63
CA THR A 194 7.02 -6.11 1.42
C THR A 194 7.00 -6.49 -0.05
N ALA A 195 6.59 -5.56 -0.93
CA ALA A 195 6.60 -5.75 -2.38
C ALA A 195 8.02 -6.01 -2.92
N THR A 196 9.00 -5.23 -2.46
CA THR A 196 10.40 -5.36 -2.89
C THR A 196 10.99 -6.69 -2.45
N LEU A 197 10.70 -7.13 -1.23
CA LEU A 197 11.13 -8.44 -0.72
C LEU A 197 10.43 -9.60 -1.44
N ALA A 198 9.13 -9.47 -1.73
CA ALA A 198 8.38 -10.47 -2.49
C ALA A 198 8.96 -10.67 -3.91
N LEU A 199 9.27 -9.58 -4.61
CA LEU A 199 9.94 -9.63 -5.91
C LEU A 199 11.38 -10.16 -5.81
N GLY A 200 12.11 -9.78 -4.75
CA GLY A 200 13.45 -10.29 -4.50
C GLY A 200 13.49 -11.81 -4.30
N LYS A 201 12.44 -12.39 -3.69
CA LYS A 201 12.26 -13.84 -3.62
C LYS A 201 11.85 -14.44 -4.97
N ALA A 202 10.86 -13.84 -5.63
CA ALA A 202 10.31 -14.35 -6.89
C ALA A 202 11.33 -14.41 -8.04
N PHE A 203 12.24 -13.44 -8.10
CA PHE A 203 13.33 -13.39 -9.10
C PHE A 203 14.67 -13.92 -8.58
N GLU A 204 14.72 -14.46 -7.36
CA GLU A 204 15.95 -14.89 -6.70
C GLU A 204 17.05 -13.80 -6.71
N SER A 205 16.65 -12.53 -6.64
CA SER A 205 17.54 -11.38 -6.77
C SER A 205 18.05 -10.91 -5.41
N HIS A 206 19.32 -11.18 -5.12
CA HIS A 206 19.98 -10.71 -3.90
C HIS A 206 19.96 -9.18 -3.77
N ALA A 207 20.07 -8.45 -4.88
CA ALA A 207 20.04 -6.98 -4.87
C ALA A 207 18.69 -6.43 -4.37
N LEU A 208 17.57 -6.98 -4.86
CA LEU A 208 16.23 -6.60 -4.40
C LEU A 208 16.01 -6.99 -2.93
N GLN A 209 16.49 -8.16 -2.51
CA GLN A 209 16.39 -8.59 -1.11
C GLN A 209 17.16 -7.65 -0.17
N VAL A 210 18.42 -7.33 -0.48
CA VAL A 210 19.21 -6.36 0.30
C VAL A 210 18.54 -4.99 0.34
N THR A 211 18.05 -4.51 -0.80
CA THR A 211 17.34 -3.23 -0.87
C THR A 211 16.10 -3.23 0.01
N GLY A 212 15.29 -4.30 -0.04
CA GLY A 212 14.12 -4.46 0.82
C GLY A 212 14.49 -4.47 2.31
N CYS A 213 15.56 -5.16 2.70
CA CYS A 213 16.05 -5.19 4.08
C CYS A 213 16.52 -3.81 4.57
N VAL A 214 17.27 -3.06 3.76
CA VAL A 214 17.71 -1.70 4.09
C VAL A 214 16.51 -0.78 4.27
N LEU A 215 15.56 -0.82 3.33
CA LEU A 215 14.32 -0.02 3.43
C LEU A 215 13.52 -0.39 4.68
N ALA A 216 13.46 -1.68 5.05
CA ALA A 216 12.81 -2.13 6.28
C ALA A 216 13.47 -1.53 7.53
N GLY A 217 14.81 -1.55 7.60
CA GLY A 217 15.56 -0.94 8.70
C GLY A 217 15.30 0.56 8.84
N CYS A 218 15.35 1.30 7.73
CA CYS A 218 15.00 2.72 7.70
C CYS A 218 13.56 2.95 8.18
N LEU A 219 12.63 2.10 7.76
CA LEU A 219 11.22 2.21 8.12
C LEU A 219 10.97 2.02 9.61
N VAL A 220 11.67 1.08 10.26
CA VAL A 220 11.61 0.88 11.71
C VAL A 220 12.08 2.12 12.46
N VAL A 221 13.18 2.74 12.02
CA VAL A 221 13.68 3.99 12.62
C VAL A 221 12.64 5.10 12.47
N VAL A 222 12.08 5.27 11.27
CA VAL A 222 11.03 6.27 11.01
C VAL A 222 9.80 6.01 11.89
N TRP A 223 9.39 4.75 12.05
CA TRP A 223 8.26 4.39 12.90
C TRP A 223 8.51 4.73 14.37
N LEU A 224 9.69 4.41 14.92
CA LEU A 224 10.06 4.79 16.28
C LEU A 224 10.03 6.31 16.49
N LEU A 225 10.52 7.08 15.51
CA LEU A 225 10.46 8.54 15.55
C LEU A 225 9.02 9.05 15.55
N VAL A 226 8.20 8.63 14.58
CA VAL A 226 6.79 9.04 14.48
C VAL A 226 6.02 8.67 15.74
N PHE A 227 6.24 7.47 16.27
CA PHE A 227 5.61 6.99 17.49
C PHE A 227 6.06 7.80 18.71
N GLY A 228 7.35 8.10 18.84
CA GLY A 228 7.88 8.96 19.91
C GLY A 228 7.29 10.39 19.88
N TYR A 229 7.15 10.97 18.69
CA TYR A 229 6.48 12.27 18.52
C TYR A 229 4.99 12.21 18.87
N MET A 230 4.30 11.12 18.53
CA MET A 230 2.91 10.90 18.91
C MET A 230 2.76 10.84 20.44
N LEU A 231 3.61 10.08 21.13
CA LEU A 231 3.59 10.00 22.60
C LEU A 231 3.86 11.37 23.25
N ARG A 232 4.82 12.13 22.71
CA ARG A 232 5.09 13.49 23.16
C ARG A 232 3.89 14.42 22.96
N ALA A 233 3.27 14.38 21.79
CA ALA A 233 2.09 15.21 21.47
C ALA A 233 0.89 14.83 22.37
N LEU A 234 0.73 13.54 22.66
CA LEU A 234 -0.28 13.04 23.59
C LEU A 234 -0.03 13.54 25.01
N TRP A 235 1.20 13.45 25.51
CA TRP A 235 1.57 13.99 26.84
C TRP A 235 1.40 15.49 26.94
N ARG A 236 1.68 16.23 25.86
CA ARG A 236 1.47 17.69 25.79
C ARG A 236 0.00 18.08 25.58
N ARG A 237 -0.91 17.12 25.42
CA ARG A 237 -2.35 17.31 25.15
C ARG A 237 -2.65 18.06 23.84
N GLU A 238 -1.68 18.17 22.95
CA GLU A 238 -1.80 18.87 21.66
C GLU A 238 -2.69 18.11 20.65
N LEU A 239 -2.94 16.82 20.90
CA LEU A 239 -3.64 15.92 19.98
C LEU A 239 -5.15 15.74 20.26
N LEU A 240 -5.52 15.68 21.55
CA LEU A 240 -6.91 15.40 21.99
C LEU A 240 -7.65 16.66 22.42
N TRP A 241 -6.93 17.74 22.69
CA TRP A 241 -7.47 19.04 23.04
C TRP A 241 -6.67 20.11 22.31
N PRO A 242 -6.84 20.27 20.99
CA PRO A 242 -6.25 21.40 20.30
C PRO A 242 -6.81 22.65 20.96
N ARG A 243 -5.99 23.36 21.73
CA ARG A 243 -6.34 24.71 22.15
C ARG A 243 -6.40 25.49 20.85
N ASP A 244 -7.54 26.14 20.60
CA ASP A 244 -7.64 27.14 19.55
C ASP A 244 -6.52 28.15 19.82
N GLU A 245 -5.43 28.07 19.04
CA GLU A 245 -4.44 29.12 19.01
C GLU A 245 -5.10 30.27 18.23
N GLU A 246 -5.54 31.29 18.98
CA GLU A 246 -5.93 32.61 18.46
C GLU A 246 -4.85 33.23 17.57
#